data_AF-A0A8T3TSU9-F1
#
_entry.id   AF-A0A8T3TSU9-F1
#
_cell.length_a   1.000
_cell.length_b   1.000
_cell.length_c   1.000
_cell.angle_alpha   90.00
_cell.angle_beta   90.00
_cell.angle_gamma   90.00
#
_symmetry.space_group_name_H-M   'P 1'
#
loop_
_entity.id
_entity.type
_entity.pdbx_description
1 polymer ?
#
loop_
_entity_poly.entity_id
_entity_poly.type
_entity_poly.pdbx_seq_one_letter_code
_entity_poly.pdbx_strand_id
1 'polypeptide(L)'
;VTREAIHGATEIMDPNGLARQVQAAVLGRARRSGGSLLSRLVALLAWMTGQQRRRADPAGHLRDWRRRGSLGRVLNPLTGALVEAASGVPPSSRPHILRSLGADGLEASVTQALDRVARDAGADLHVPRSLLWPVIGALQLVVGAIFAFAIAWYVTLFLAQGQVPVASIEIWLLGPLPLPLALLAVSVVVSAILGFLLSLHAGWIGRRLGRRLASRVAEAVMMAIGAGPMAALERVEAVRRDLANALAAE
;
A
#
# COMPACT_ATOMS: atom_id res chain seq x y z
N VAL A 1 -6.88 5.27 -28.54
CA VAL A 1 -6.08 4.03 -28.40
C VAL A 1 -5.08 4.05 -27.23
N THR A 2 -3.90 4.70 -27.33
CA THR A 2 -2.83 4.55 -26.31
C THR A 2 -3.28 5.00 -24.92
N ARG A 3 -4.00 6.12 -24.84
CA ARG A 3 -4.56 6.63 -23.58
C ARG A 3 -5.57 5.66 -22.94
N GLU A 4 -6.40 4.99 -23.74
CA GLU A 4 -7.42 4.04 -23.25
C GLU A 4 -6.77 2.74 -22.77
N ALA A 5 -5.78 2.22 -23.51
CA ALA A 5 -5.01 1.05 -23.09
C ALA A 5 -4.23 1.31 -21.78
N ILE A 6 -3.60 2.48 -21.66
CA ILE A 6 -2.92 2.91 -20.43
C ILE A 6 -3.92 3.04 -19.28
N HIS A 7 -5.08 3.65 -19.51
CA HIS A 7 -6.12 3.79 -18.50
C HIS A 7 -6.61 2.41 -18.01
N GLY A 8 -6.95 1.51 -18.94
CA GLY A 8 -7.34 0.14 -18.60
C GLY A 8 -6.27 -0.61 -17.81
N ALA A 9 -5.00 -0.46 -18.18
CA ALA A 9 -3.89 -1.11 -17.48
C ALA A 9 -3.70 -0.54 -16.08
N THR A 10 -3.85 0.78 -15.92
CA THR A 10 -3.74 1.48 -14.64
C THR A 10 -4.89 1.09 -13.69
N GLU A 11 -6.11 0.95 -14.20
CA GLU A 11 -7.26 0.47 -13.42
C GLU A 11 -7.05 -0.95 -12.90
N ILE A 12 -6.56 -1.85 -13.75
CA ILE A 12 -6.29 -3.25 -13.37
C ILE A 12 -5.20 -3.31 -12.30
N MET A 13 -4.13 -2.52 -12.46
CA MET A 13 -3.04 -2.47 -11.49
C MET A 13 -3.45 -1.81 -10.15
N ASP A 14 -4.46 -0.95 -10.16
CA ASP A 14 -5.03 -0.23 -9.01
C ASP A 14 -3.96 0.42 -8.09
N PRO A 15 -3.24 1.46 -8.57
CA PRO A 15 -2.20 2.12 -7.79
C PRO A 15 -2.75 2.76 -6.49
N ASN A 16 -4.03 3.15 -6.47
CA ASN A 16 -4.70 3.67 -5.28
C ASN A 16 -4.95 2.56 -4.25
N GLY A 17 -5.37 1.37 -4.70
CA GLY A 17 -5.46 0.16 -3.88
C GLY A 17 -4.12 -0.25 -3.30
N LEU A 18 -3.05 -0.20 -4.09
CA LEU A 18 -1.69 -0.41 -3.61
C LEU A 18 -1.32 0.58 -2.51
N ALA A 19 -1.60 1.87 -2.69
CA ALA A 19 -1.31 2.89 -1.67
C ALA A 19 -2.02 2.59 -0.33
N ARG A 20 -3.29 2.14 -0.39
CA ARG A 20 -4.05 1.72 0.79
C ARG A 20 -3.43 0.49 1.46
N GLN A 21 -3.02 -0.51 0.68
CA GLN A 21 -2.35 -1.72 1.18
C GLN A 21 -1.00 -1.39 1.84
N VAL A 22 -0.20 -0.51 1.23
CA VAL A 22 1.07 -0.03 1.79
C VAL A 22 0.83 0.70 3.12
N GLN A 23 -0.16 1.61 3.15
CA GLN A 23 -0.51 2.32 4.38
C GLN A 23 -0.94 1.35 5.50
N ALA A 24 -1.79 0.37 5.19
CA ALA A 24 -2.22 -0.65 6.13
C ALA A 24 -1.06 -1.53 6.62
N ALA A 25 -0.13 -1.89 5.73
CA ALA A 25 1.07 -2.65 6.07
C ALA A 25 2.02 -1.88 7.00
N VAL A 26 2.24 -0.58 6.73
CA VAL A 26 3.05 0.31 7.58
C VAL A 26 2.41 0.48 8.95
N LEU A 27 1.11 0.77 9.02
CA LEU A 27 0.37 0.88 10.28
C LEU A 27 0.42 -0.43 11.08
N GLY A 28 0.22 -1.57 10.40
CA GLY A 28 0.30 -2.89 11.02
C GLY A 28 1.70 -3.25 11.51
N ARG A 29 2.76 -2.71 10.89
CA ARG A 29 4.14 -2.88 11.37
C ARG A 29 4.42 -1.99 12.57
N ALA A 30 4.05 -0.72 12.52
CA ALA A 30 4.22 0.23 13.62
C ALA A 30 3.51 -0.27 14.89
N ARG A 31 2.28 -0.77 14.76
CA ARG A 31 1.52 -1.39 15.87
C ARG A 31 2.20 -2.64 16.46
N ARG A 32 2.92 -3.42 15.64
CA ARG A 32 3.67 -4.58 16.13
C ARG A 32 4.97 -4.18 16.86
N SER A 33 5.65 -3.13 16.39
CA SER A 33 6.88 -2.64 17.03
C SER A 33 6.63 -1.78 18.27
N GLY A 34 5.53 -1.03 18.32
CA GLY A 34 5.17 -0.13 19.44
C GLY A 34 3.92 -0.57 20.21
N GLY A 35 3.51 -1.83 20.08
CA GLY A 35 2.28 -2.34 20.70
C GLY A 35 2.38 -2.39 22.23
N SER A 36 1.70 -1.46 22.89
CA SER A 36 1.52 -1.43 24.35
C SER A 36 0.91 -2.73 24.90
N LEU A 37 1.06 -2.98 26.21
CA LEU A 37 0.37 -4.08 26.92
C LEU A 37 -1.14 -4.10 26.64
N LEU A 38 -1.77 -2.93 26.50
CA LEU A 38 -3.18 -2.79 26.16
C LEU A 38 -3.48 -3.33 24.75
N SER A 39 -2.59 -3.09 23.79
CA SER A 39 -2.75 -3.62 22.43
C SER A 39 -2.56 -5.13 22.34
N ARG A 40 -1.72 -5.70 23.23
CA ARG A 40 -1.57 -7.15 23.39
C ARG A 40 -2.82 -7.76 24.04
N LEU A 41 -3.41 -7.10 25.04
CA LEU A 41 -4.69 -7.50 25.63
C LEU A 41 -5.84 -7.42 24.61
N VAL A 42 -5.92 -6.36 23.83
CA VAL A 42 -6.92 -6.23 22.75
C VAL A 42 -6.68 -7.26 21.63
N ALA A 43 -5.42 -7.57 21.31
CA ALA A 43 -5.10 -8.64 20.36
C ALA A 43 -5.46 -10.03 20.88
N LEU A 44 -5.28 -10.28 22.19
CA LEU A 44 -5.73 -11.49 22.86
C LEU A 44 -7.26 -11.59 22.83
N LEU A 45 -7.96 -10.49 23.11
CA LEU A 45 -9.42 -10.41 23.01
C LEU A 45 -9.89 -10.70 21.58
N ALA A 46 -9.28 -10.05 20.59
CA ALA A 46 -9.62 -10.23 19.17
C ALA A 46 -9.34 -11.67 18.68
N TRP A 47 -8.30 -12.32 19.22
CA TRP A 47 -8.00 -13.73 18.97
C TRP A 47 -9.06 -14.63 19.59
N MET A 48 -9.46 -14.38 20.85
CA MET A 48 -10.55 -15.10 21.52
C MET A 48 -11.90 -14.93 20.81
N THR A 49 -12.16 -13.78 20.18
CA THR A 49 -13.38 -13.53 19.41
C THR A 49 -13.30 -13.97 17.94
N GLY A 50 -12.23 -14.66 17.52
CA GLY A 50 -12.10 -15.22 16.18
C GLY A 50 -11.91 -14.20 15.04
N GLN A 51 -11.57 -12.95 15.33
CA GLN A 51 -11.29 -11.96 14.28
C GLN A 51 -9.89 -12.16 13.69
N GLN A 52 -9.77 -13.08 12.73
CA GLN A 52 -8.60 -13.14 11.86
C GLN A 52 -8.56 -11.89 10.96
N ARG A 53 -7.76 -10.91 11.34
CA ARG A 53 -7.49 -9.74 10.49
C ARG A 53 -6.67 -10.18 9.28
N ARG A 54 -7.23 -10.03 8.06
CA ARG A 54 -6.46 -10.14 6.81
C ARG A 54 -5.25 -9.21 6.88
N ARG A 55 -4.05 -9.80 6.88
CA ARG A 55 -2.78 -9.08 6.92
C ARG A 55 -2.63 -8.34 5.59
N ALA A 56 -2.38 -7.04 5.63
CA ALA A 56 -2.11 -6.26 4.43
C ALA A 56 -0.85 -6.81 3.73
N ASP A 57 -0.98 -7.21 2.47
CA ASP A 57 0.09 -7.71 1.61
C ASP A 57 0.11 -6.90 0.30
N PRO A 58 0.86 -5.78 0.24
CA PRO A 58 0.96 -4.96 -0.97
C PRO A 58 1.62 -5.70 -2.14
N ALA A 59 2.55 -6.62 -1.88
CA ALA A 59 3.17 -7.43 -2.92
C ALA A 59 2.19 -8.48 -3.47
N GLY A 60 1.40 -9.11 -2.59
CA GLY A 60 0.30 -9.98 -2.97
C GLY A 60 -0.76 -9.24 -3.79
N HIS A 61 -1.08 -8.00 -3.38
CA HIS A 61 -1.97 -7.14 -4.17
C HIS A 61 -1.44 -6.92 -5.59
N LEU A 62 -0.14 -6.65 -5.79
CA LEU A 62 0.42 -6.55 -7.14
C LEU A 62 0.40 -7.89 -7.89
N ARG A 63 0.76 -9.00 -7.23
CA ARG A 63 0.74 -10.35 -7.86
C ARG A 63 -0.65 -10.77 -8.34
N ASP A 64 -1.70 -10.38 -7.62
CA ASP A 64 -3.09 -10.74 -7.94
C ASP A 64 -3.77 -9.75 -8.89
N TRP A 65 -3.01 -8.97 -9.68
CA TRP A 65 -3.55 -7.97 -10.60
C TRP A 65 -4.57 -8.54 -11.59
N ARG A 66 -4.34 -9.76 -12.08
CA ARG A 66 -5.24 -10.44 -13.02
C ARG A 66 -6.63 -10.69 -12.47
N ARG A 67 -6.78 -10.77 -11.14
CA ARG A 67 -8.09 -11.00 -10.50
C ARG A 67 -8.95 -9.74 -10.44
N ARG A 68 -8.37 -8.55 -10.70
CA ARG A 68 -9.07 -7.26 -10.53
C ARG A 68 -9.77 -6.76 -11.79
N GLY A 69 -9.43 -7.29 -12.95
CA GLY A 69 -10.05 -6.84 -14.19
C GLY A 69 -9.67 -7.69 -15.39
N SER A 70 -10.46 -7.50 -16.44
CA SER A 70 -10.23 -8.13 -17.74
C SER A 70 -9.11 -7.41 -18.49
N LEU A 71 -8.13 -8.18 -18.97
CA LEU A 71 -7.13 -7.72 -19.93
C LEU A 71 -7.75 -7.13 -21.19
N GLY A 72 -9.01 -7.47 -21.52
CA GLY A 72 -9.77 -6.91 -22.64
C GLY A 72 -9.85 -5.38 -22.60
N ARG A 73 -9.85 -4.72 -21.43
CA ARG A 73 -9.80 -3.24 -21.36
C ARG A 73 -8.51 -2.65 -21.92
N VAL A 74 -7.42 -3.41 -21.86
CA VAL A 74 -6.10 -3.03 -22.38
C VAL A 74 -5.96 -3.48 -23.83
N LEU A 75 -6.40 -4.71 -24.13
CA LEU A 75 -6.22 -5.34 -25.42
C LEU A 75 -7.17 -4.79 -26.49
N ASN A 76 -8.44 -4.49 -26.18
CA ASN A 76 -9.42 -4.07 -27.18
C ASN A 76 -9.01 -2.79 -27.93
N PRO A 77 -8.52 -1.71 -27.28
CA PRO A 77 -8.04 -0.55 -28.00
C PRO A 77 -6.81 -0.86 -28.88
N LEU A 78 -5.91 -1.72 -28.40
CA LEU A 78 -4.68 -2.10 -29.12
C LEU A 78 -5.00 -2.96 -30.35
N THR A 79 -5.85 -3.97 -30.19
CA THR A 79 -6.33 -4.80 -31.30
C THR A 79 -7.12 -3.96 -32.30
N GLY A 80 -7.93 -3.01 -31.84
CA GLY A 80 -8.62 -2.04 -32.69
C GLY A 80 -7.66 -1.25 -33.57
N ALA A 81 -6.58 -0.71 -33.00
CA ALA A 81 -5.55 -0.01 -33.78
C ALA A 81 -4.81 -0.91 -34.78
N LEU A 82 -4.52 -2.16 -34.42
CA LEU A 82 -3.90 -3.11 -35.34
C LEU A 82 -4.81 -3.41 -36.54
N VAL A 83 -6.11 -3.61 -36.28
CA VAL A 83 -7.11 -3.85 -37.33
C VAL A 83 -7.30 -2.61 -38.21
N GLU A 84 -7.35 -1.42 -37.61
CA GLU A 84 -7.42 -0.15 -38.32
C GLU A 84 -6.21 0.06 -39.23
N ALA A 85 -4.99 -0.17 -38.71
CA ALA A 85 -3.76 -0.09 -39.49
C ALA A 85 -3.74 -1.07 -40.67
N ALA A 86 -4.26 -2.29 -40.47
CA ALA A 86 -4.34 -3.30 -41.52
C ALA A 86 -5.44 -3.02 -42.57
N SER A 87 -6.38 -2.12 -42.30
CA SER A 87 -7.51 -1.86 -43.19
C SER A 87 -7.10 -1.31 -44.57
N GLY A 88 -5.99 -0.56 -44.63
CA GLY A 88 -5.43 0.02 -45.86
C GLY A 88 -4.75 -0.98 -46.80
N VAL A 89 -4.72 -2.27 -46.45
CA VAL A 89 -4.05 -3.33 -47.22
C VAL A 89 -5.08 -4.29 -47.82
N PRO A 90 -4.82 -4.88 -49.02
CA PRO A 90 -5.69 -5.89 -49.62
C PRO A 90 -6.08 -7.01 -48.65
N PRO A 91 -7.34 -7.49 -48.69
CA PRO A 91 -7.86 -8.49 -47.74
C PRO A 91 -7.03 -9.77 -47.66
N SER A 92 -6.44 -10.20 -48.78
CA SER A 92 -5.58 -11.38 -48.88
C SER A 92 -4.26 -11.26 -48.09
N SER A 93 -3.77 -10.03 -47.86
CA SER A 93 -2.48 -9.79 -47.19
C SER A 93 -2.63 -9.39 -45.72
N ARG A 94 -3.83 -9.01 -45.27
CA ARG A 94 -4.11 -8.56 -43.88
C ARG A 94 -3.66 -9.55 -42.81
N PRO A 95 -3.91 -10.87 -42.91
CA PRO A 95 -3.50 -11.82 -41.87
C PRO A 95 -1.98 -11.88 -41.70
N HIS A 96 -1.23 -11.76 -42.81
CA HIS A 96 0.22 -11.77 -42.80
C HIS A 96 0.78 -10.51 -42.13
N ILE A 97 0.19 -9.34 -42.44
CA ILE A 97 0.58 -8.07 -41.82
C ILE A 97 0.25 -8.05 -40.33
N LEU A 98 -0.94 -8.47 -39.92
CA LEU A 98 -1.32 -8.56 -38.50
C LEU A 98 -0.38 -9.48 -37.72
N ARG A 99 0.03 -10.61 -38.33
CA ARG A 99 1.04 -11.50 -37.75
C ARG A 99 2.40 -10.84 -37.62
N SER A 100 2.85 -10.12 -38.66
CA SER A 100 4.11 -9.37 -38.63
C SER A 100 4.13 -8.24 -37.59
N LEU A 101 2.97 -7.64 -37.34
CA LEU A 101 2.73 -6.65 -36.29
C LEU A 101 2.68 -7.27 -34.88
N GLY A 102 2.70 -8.59 -34.78
CA GLY A 102 2.68 -9.30 -33.50
C GLY A 102 1.29 -9.42 -32.87
N ALA A 103 0.21 -9.35 -33.65
CA ALA A 103 -1.15 -9.53 -33.15
C ALA A 103 -1.32 -10.84 -32.35
N ASP A 104 -0.70 -11.93 -32.83
CA ASP A 104 -0.74 -13.25 -32.21
C ASP A 104 -0.06 -13.28 -30.82
N GLY A 105 0.89 -12.37 -30.57
CA GLY A 105 1.67 -12.29 -29.32
C GLY A 105 1.29 -11.13 -28.39
N LEU A 106 0.30 -10.32 -28.77
CA LEU A 106 -0.02 -9.06 -28.07
C LEU A 106 -0.41 -9.30 -26.62
N GLU A 107 -1.30 -10.26 -26.36
CA GLU A 107 -1.75 -10.59 -25.00
C GLU A 107 -0.58 -11.06 -24.12
N ALA A 108 0.27 -11.94 -24.65
CA ALA A 108 1.44 -12.44 -23.93
C ALA A 108 2.44 -11.31 -23.63
N SER A 109 2.67 -10.41 -24.59
CA SER A 109 3.56 -9.26 -24.44
C SER A 109 3.05 -8.28 -23.37
N VAL A 110 1.78 -7.90 -23.43
CA VAL A 110 1.13 -7.02 -22.43
C VAL A 110 1.16 -7.68 -21.05
N THR A 111 0.83 -8.98 -20.97
CA THR A 111 0.86 -9.73 -19.71
C THR A 111 2.27 -9.76 -19.13
N GLN A 112 3.30 -10.03 -19.92
CA GLN A 112 4.69 -10.05 -19.48
C GLN A 112 5.19 -8.66 -19.07
N ALA A 113 4.70 -7.61 -19.74
CA ALA A 113 5.02 -6.23 -19.38
C ALA A 113 4.41 -5.85 -18.02
N LEU A 114 3.12 -6.15 -17.80
CA LEU A 114 2.45 -5.91 -16.52
C LEU A 114 3.01 -6.77 -15.39
N ASP A 115 3.36 -8.04 -15.66
CA ASP A 115 4.01 -8.91 -14.68
C ASP A 115 5.38 -8.37 -14.26
N ARG A 116 6.16 -7.80 -15.19
CA ARG A 116 7.43 -7.14 -14.87
C ARG A 116 7.21 -5.93 -13.96
N VAL A 117 6.26 -5.05 -14.32
CA VAL A 117 5.90 -3.91 -13.47
C VAL A 117 5.48 -4.36 -12.06
N ALA A 118 4.66 -5.42 -11.97
CA ALA A 118 4.23 -5.97 -10.69
C ALA A 118 5.39 -6.54 -9.84
N ARG A 119 6.35 -7.23 -10.48
CA ARG A 119 7.53 -7.78 -9.81
C ARG A 119 8.49 -6.68 -9.35
N ASP A 120 8.80 -5.71 -10.20
CA ASP A 120 9.74 -4.63 -9.91
C ASP A 120 9.20 -3.74 -8.78
N ALA A 121 7.94 -3.33 -8.88
CA ALA A 121 7.28 -2.59 -7.80
C ALA A 121 7.15 -3.43 -6.51
N GLY A 122 7.05 -4.76 -6.64
CA GLY A 122 7.05 -5.70 -5.52
C GLY A 122 8.40 -5.78 -4.79
N ALA A 123 9.51 -5.80 -5.53
CA ALA A 123 10.87 -5.83 -5.00
C ALA A 123 11.24 -4.52 -4.28
N ASP A 124 10.72 -3.40 -4.77
CA ASP A 124 10.94 -2.06 -4.19
C ASP A 124 10.14 -1.80 -2.90
N LEU A 125 9.30 -2.73 -2.44
CA LEU A 125 8.53 -2.62 -1.19
C LEU A 125 9.41 -2.77 0.06
N HIS A 126 10.37 -1.87 0.24
CA HIS A 126 11.12 -1.74 1.47
C HIS A 126 10.38 -0.81 2.43
N VAL A 127 9.69 -1.39 3.41
CA VAL A 127 9.07 -0.61 4.50
C VAL A 127 10.18 0.09 5.30
N PRO A 128 10.20 1.43 5.37
CA PRO A 128 11.28 2.15 6.03
C PRO A 128 11.39 1.76 7.50
N ARG A 129 12.62 1.53 7.96
CA ARG A 129 12.95 1.35 9.38
C ARG A 129 13.05 2.73 10.01
N SER A 130 12.02 3.17 10.74
CA SER A 130 12.09 4.39 11.53
C SER A 130 12.66 4.08 12.92
N LEU A 131 13.69 4.82 13.33
CA LEU A 131 14.26 4.75 14.69
C LEU A 131 13.29 5.24 15.77
N LEU A 132 12.25 6.01 15.40
CA LEU A 132 11.22 6.48 16.34
C LEU A 132 10.32 5.34 16.85
N TRP A 133 10.16 4.27 16.06
CA TRP A 133 9.29 3.15 16.43
C TRP A 133 9.81 2.35 17.63
N PRO A 134 11.09 1.97 17.72
CA PRO A 134 11.63 1.33 18.92
C PRO A 134 11.70 2.27 20.13
N VAL A 135 11.96 3.57 19.94
CA VAL A 135 11.97 4.55 21.04
C VAL A 135 10.59 4.67 21.68
N ILE A 136 9.53 4.82 20.87
CA ILE A 136 8.16 4.86 21.37
C ILE A 136 7.80 3.52 22.05
N GLY A 137 8.21 2.39 21.47
CA GLY A 137 8.03 1.08 22.09
C GLY A 137 8.71 0.96 23.46
N ALA A 138 9.95 1.42 23.60
CA ALA A 138 10.68 1.43 24.86
C ALA A 138 10.01 2.33 25.90
N LEU A 139 9.60 3.54 25.51
CA LEU A 139 8.87 4.45 26.39
C LEU A 139 7.54 3.83 26.86
N GLN A 140 6.88 3.07 25.99
CA GLN A 140 5.64 2.39 26.34
C GLN A 140 5.85 1.22 27.32
N LEU A 141 7.02 0.57 27.31
CA LEU A 141 7.41 -0.40 28.36
C LEU A 141 7.62 0.29 29.71
N VAL A 142 8.27 1.46 29.72
CA VAL A 142 8.46 2.25 30.95
C VAL A 142 7.10 2.66 31.52
N VAL A 143 6.20 3.20 30.68
CA VAL A 143 4.83 3.55 31.09
C VAL A 143 4.06 2.32 31.60
N GLY A 144 4.23 1.16 30.95
CA GLY A 144 3.64 -0.09 31.40
C GLY A 144 4.15 -0.55 32.77
N ALA A 145 5.45 -0.41 33.02
CA ALA A 145 6.06 -0.73 34.32
C ALA A 145 5.53 0.20 35.42
N ILE A 146 5.43 1.51 35.14
CA ILE A 146 4.83 2.50 36.05
C ILE A 146 3.37 2.15 36.35
N PHE A 147 2.60 1.78 35.34
CA PHE A 147 1.20 1.37 35.52
C PHE A 147 1.09 0.12 36.41
N ALA A 148 1.88 -0.92 36.14
CA ALA A 148 1.90 -2.14 36.96
C ALA A 148 2.31 -1.86 38.41
N PHE A 149 3.32 -1.00 38.60
CA PHE A 149 3.74 -0.53 39.91
C PHE A 149 2.60 0.21 40.64
N ALA A 150 1.90 1.10 39.95
CA ALA A 150 0.78 1.84 40.52
C ALA A 150 -0.39 0.92 40.91
N ILE A 151 -0.68 -0.14 40.14
CA ILE A 151 -1.65 -1.18 40.52
C ILE A 151 -1.19 -1.88 41.79
N ALA A 152 0.06 -2.38 41.82
CA ALA A 152 0.58 -3.10 42.97
C ALA A 152 0.50 -2.24 44.23
N TRP A 153 0.91 -0.97 44.14
CA TRP A 153 0.82 -0.01 45.23
C TRP A 153 -0.63 0.19 45.69
N TYR A 154 -1.57 0.38 44.75
CA TYR A 154 -2.98 0.54 45.08
C TYR A 154 -3.55 -0.71 45.81
N VAL A 155 -3.21 -1.91 45.34
CA VAL A 155 -3.60 -3.17 45.99
C VAL A 155 -3.02 -3.28 47.40
N THR A 156 -1.75 -2.92 47.59
CA THR A 156 -1.11 -2.90 48.92
C THR A 156 -1.83 -1.95 49.88
N LEU A 157 -2.23 -0.76 49.43
CA LEU A 157 -2.98 0.19 50.25
C LEU A 157 -4.36 -0.34 50.64
N PHE A 158 -5.04 -1.01 49.72
CA PHE A 158 -6.34 -1.64 49.98
C PHE A 158 -6.21 -2.76 51.02
N LEU A 159 -5.18 -3.61 50.90
CA LEU A 159 -4.89 -4.68 51.86
C LEU A 159 -4.48 -4.14 53.24
N ALA A 160 -3.77 -3.01 53.28
CA ALA A 160 -3.39 -2.32 54.51
C ALA A 160 -4.55 -1.52 55.16
N GLN A 161 -5.78 -1.65 54.65
CA GLN A 161 -6.99 -0.98 55.16
C GLN A 161 -6.86 0.55 55.25
N GLY A 162 -6.01 1.16 54.41
CA GLY A 162 -5.81 2.61 54.41
C GLY A 162 -5.08 3.18 55.62
N GLN A 163 -4.44 2.35 56.45
CA GLN A 163 -3.71 2.81 57.65
C GLN A 163 -2.36 3.46 57.35
N VAL A 164 -1.91 3.42 56.10
CA VAL A 164 -0.64 4.00 55.66
C VAL A 164 -0.88 5.41 55.12
N PRO A 165 -0.24 6.46 55.66
CA PRO A 165 -0.39 7.81 55.13
C PRO A 165 0.09 7.86 53.68
N VAL A 166 -0.75 8.39 52.80
CA VAL A 166 -0.47 8.49 51.35
C VAL A 166 -0.43 9.96 50.96
N ALA A 167 0.54 10.33 50.12
CA ALA A 167 0.55 11.63 49.48
C ALA A 167 -0.70 11.79 48.60
N SER A 168 -1.42 12.89 48.75
CA SER A 168 -2.58 13.25 47.94
C SER A 168 -2.26 14.49 47.10
N ILE A 169 -2.89 14.57 45.94
CA ILE A 169 -2.87 15.76 45.10
C ILE A 169 -4.27 16.35 45.14
N GLU A 170 -4.38 17.63 45.48
CA GLU A 170 -5.66 18.33 45.43
C GLU A 170 -6.04 18.63 43.98
N ILE A 171 -7.15 18.05 43.52
CA ILE A 171 -7.72 18.32 42.21
C ILE A 171 -8.96 19.17 42.41
N TRP A 172 -9.00 20.35 41.77
CA TRP A 172 -10.06 21.35 41.95
C TRP A 172 -11.49 20.79 41.81
N LEU A 173 -11.70 19.77 40.96
CA LEU A 173 -13.01 19.18 40.70
C LEU A 173 -13.33 17.90 41.51
N LEU A 174 -12.31 17.16 41.96
CA LEU A 174 -12.45 15.80 42.52
C LEU A 174 -12.02 15.70 43.99
N GLY A 175 -11.46 16.77 44.56
CA GLY A 175 -10.86 16.75 45.88
C GLY A 175 -9.50 16.04 45.91
N PRO A 176 -9.02 15.61 47.10
CA PRO A 176 -7.72 14.97 47.25
C PRO A 176 -7.72 13.58 46.61
N LEU A 177 -6.97 13.43 45.52
CA LEU A 177 -6.78 12.15 44.83
C LEU A 177 -5.51 11.47 45.36
N PRO A 178 -5.57 10.19 45.79
CA PRO A 178 -4.38 9.48 46.24
C PRO A 178 -3.41 9.28 45.06
N LEU A 179 -2.11 9.48 45.33
CA LEU A 179 -1.05 9.44 44.29
C LEU A 179 -1.10 8.21 43.37
N PRO A 180 -1.39 6.98 43.87
CA PRO A 180 -1.45 5.79 43.01
C PRO A 180 -2.55 5.88 41.95
N LEU A 181 -3.72 6.45 42.30
CA LEU A 181 -4.80 6.69 41.33
C LEU A 181 -4.39 7.74 40.29
N ALA A 182 -3.71 8.80 40.72
CA ALA A 182 -3.17 9.81 39.79
C ALA A 182 -2.16 9.18 38.81
N LEU A 183 -1.25 8.34 39.30
CA LEU A 183 -0.27 7.59 38.50
C LEU A 183 -0.95 6.64 37.49
N LEU A 184 -2.01 5.93 37.89
CA LEU A 184 -2.79 5.10 36.99
C LEU A 184 -3.45 5.93 35.88
N ALA A 185 -4.11 7.03 36.24
CA ALA A 185 -4.77 7.90 35.28
C ALA A 185 -3.76 8.51 34.27
N VAL A 186 -2.65 9.06 34.77
CA VAL A 186 -1.61 9.67 33.94
C VAL A 186 -0.97 8.64 33.02
N SER A 187 -0.64 7.44 33.51
CA SER A 187 -0.03 6.40 32.67
C SER A 187 -0.95 5.91 31.56
N VAL A 188 -2.26 5.81 31.80
CA VAL A 188 -3.25 5.52 30.75
C VAL A 188 -3.27 6.64 29.69
N VAL A 189 -3.34 7.90 30.12
CA VAL A 189 -3.36 9.06 29.22
C VAL A 189 -2.08 9.12 28.38
N VAL A 190 -0.90 9.00 29.01
CA VAL A 190 0.40 9.01 28.34
C VAL A 190 0.49 7.85 27.33
N SER A 191 0.05 6.64 27.71
CA SER A 191 0.02 5.48 26.80
C SER A 191 -0.88 5.72 25.59
N ALA A 192 -2.05 6.35 25.79
CA ALA A 192 -2.96 6.71 24.72
C ALA A 192 -2.35 7.74 23.76
N ILE A 193 -1.70 8.78 24.30
CA ILE A 193 -0.99 9.81 23.51
C ILE A 193 0.14 9.19 22.68
N LEU A 194 0.96 8.32 23.28
CA LEU A 194 2.04 7.63 22.57
C LEU A 194 1.51 6.75 21.44
N GLY A 195 0.44 6.00 21.69
CA GLY A 195 -0.23 5.18 20.67
C GLY A 195 -0.82 6.02 19.53
N PHE A 196 -1.39 7.18 19.85
CA PHE A 196 -1.91 8.13 18.88
C PHE A 196 -0.80 8.72 18.01
N LEU A 197 0.28 9.23 18.62
CA LEU A 197 1.44 9.78 17.92
C LEU A 197 2.09 8.76 16.99
N LEU A 198 2.26 7.52 17.45
CA LEU A 198 2.78 6.44 16.63
C LEU A 198 1.88 6.15 15.43
N SER A 199 0.56 6.10 15.65
CA SER A 199 -0.42 5.86 14.59
C SER A 199 -0.44 6.99 13.55
N LEU A 200 -0.35 8.24 14.01
CA LEU A 200 -0.31 9.42 13.15
C LEU A 200 0.97 9.46 12.31
N HIS A 201 2.13 9.21 12.93
CA HIS A 201 3.41 9.17 12.24
C HIS A 201 3.49 8.00 11.24
N ALA A 202 3.07 6.80 11.64
CA ALA A 202 3.01 5.64 10.75
C ALA A 202 2.00 5.85 9.60
N GLY A 203 0.86 6.50 9.86
CA GLY A 203 -0.11 6.87 8.84
C GLY A 203 0.44 7.91 7.86
N TRP A 204 1.22 8.88 8.32
CA TRP A 204 1.89 9.85 7.45
C TRP A 204 2.96 9.18 6.56
N ILE A 205 3.83 8.34 7.14
CA ILE A 205 4.83 7.57 6.38
C ILE A 205 4.13 6.66 5.35
N GLY A 206 3.11 5.92 5.78
CA GLY A 206 2.34 5.03 4.93
C GLY A 206 1.70 5.75 3.75
N ARG A 207 1.08 6.92 3.98
CA ARG A 207 0.51 7.75 2.91
C ARG A 207 1.55 8.30 1.95
N ARG A 208 2.72 8.72 2.45
CA ARG A 208 3.81 9.25 1.61
C ARG A 208 4.42 8.15 0.74
N LEU A 209 4.71 7.00 1.34
CA LEU A 209 5.26 5.84 0.64
C LEU A 209 4.26 5.25 -0.35
N GLY A 210 3.01 5.09 0.06
CA GLY A 210 1.93 4.61 -0.80
C GLY A 210 1.74 5.48 -2.04
N ARG A 211 1.72 6.82 -1.88
CA ARG A 211 1.62 7.76 -3.00
C ARG A 211 2.81 7.67 -3.96
N ARG A 212 4.04 7.54 -3.44
CA ARG A 212 5.24 7.38 -4.28
C ARG A 212 5.25 6.08 -5.06
N LEU A 213 4.84 4.97 -4.44
CA LEU A 213 4.73 3.68 -5.14
C LEU A 213 3.61 3.70 -6.17
N ALA A 214 2.47 4.30 -5.82
CA ALA A 214 1.34 4.48 -6.74
C ALA A 214 1.75 5.27 -7.99
N SER A 215 2.46 6.40 -7.83
CA SER A 215 2.93 7.20 -8.97
C SER A 215 3.94 6.43 -9.83
N ARG A 216 4.90 5.74 -9.20
CA ARG A 216 5.87 4.91 -9.92
C ARG A 216 5.23 3.78 -10.71
N VAL A 217 4.24 3.09 -10.13
CA VAL A 217 3.50 2.03 -10.83
C VAL A 217 2.72 2.62 -12.01
N ALA A 218 2.06 3.77 -11.83
CA ALA A 218 1.36 4.43 -12.94
C ALA A 218 2.32 4.84 -14.07
N GLU A 219 3.47 5.42 -13.73
CA GLU A 219 4.54 5.77 -14.69
C GLU A 219 5.10 4.52 -15.38
N ALA A 220 5.36 3.45 -14.64
CA ALA A 220 5.88 2.19 -15.18
C ALA A 220 4.86 1.50 -16.11
N VAL A 221 3.57 1.53 -15.79
CA VAL A 221 2.49 1.05 -16.68
C VAL A 221 2.46 1.89 -17.96
N MET A 222 2.54 3.21 -17.83
CA MET A 222 2.57 4.11 -18.99
C MET A 222 3.76 3.81 -19.91
N MET A 223 4.96 3.63 -19.35
CA MET A 223 6.16 3.25 -20.12
C MET A 223 6.04 1.86 -20.74
N ALA A 224 5.53 0.88 -19.99
CA ALA A 224 5.40 -0.51 -20.44
C ALA A 224 4.42 -0.66 -21.62
N ILE A 225 3.26 0.01 -21.55
CA ILE A 225 2.26 0.01 -22.62
C ILE A 225 2.68 0.95 -23.76
N GLY A 226 3.38 2.04 -23.46
CA GLY A 226 3.89 2.99 -24.45
C GLY A 226 5.05 2.47 -25.29
N ALA A 227 5.98 1.68 -24.72
CA ALA A 227 7.20 1.26 -25.40
C ALA A 227 7.14 -0.13 -26.06
N GLY A 228 6.29 -1.05 -25.57
CA GLY A 228 6.29 -2.45 -26.04
C GLY A 228 5.47 -2.68 -27.32
N PRO A 229 4.13 -2.67 -27.24
CA PRO A 229 3.24 -2.92 -28.39
C PRO A 229 3.39 -1.90 -29.52
N MET A 230 3.77 -0.66 -29.20
CA MET A 230 3.83 0.44 -30.15
C MET A 230 5.14 0.50 -30.94
N ALA A 231 6.23 -0.13 -30.49
CA ALA A 231 7.45 -0.20 -31.30
C ALA A 231 7.22 -0.94 -32.63
N ALA A 232 6.26 -1.87 -32.69
CA ALA A 232 5.85 -2.51 -33.94
C ALA A 232 5.00 -1.58 -34.82
N LEU A 233 4.04 -0.86 -34.22
CA LEU A 233 3.18 0.11 -34.93
C LEU A 233 3.95 1.34 -35.43
N GLU A 234 4.89 1.87 -34.65
CA GLU A 234 5.77 2.99 -35.05
C GLU A 234 6.68 2.61 -36.21
N ARG A 235 7.17 1.36 -36.26
CA ARG A 235 7.94 0.85 -37.40
C ARG A 235 7.09 0.80 -38.67
N VAL A 236 5.83 0.39 -38.57
CA VAL A 236 4.91 0.38 -39.73
C VAL A 236 4.54 1.78 -40.17
N GLU A 237 4.28 2.71 -39.25
CA GLU A 237 4.01 4.10 -39.61
C GLU A 237 5.27 4.81 -40.16
N ALA A 238 6.48 4.43 -39.73
CA ALA A 238 7.72 4.89 -40.34
C ALA A 238 7.83 4.42 -41.80
N VAL A 239 7.64 3.13 -42.06
CA VAL A 239 7.65 2.56 -43.42
C VAL A 239 6.57 3.19 -44.31
N ARG A 240 5.38 3.43 -43.77
CA ARG A 240 4.30 4.11 -44.50
C ARG A 240 4.68 5.54 -44.87
N ARG A 241 5.31 6.28 -43.97
CA ARG A 241 5.81 7.63 -44.24
C ARG A 241 6.91 7.63 -45.30
N ASP A 242 7.83 6.67 -45.24
CA ASP A 242 8.90 6.53 -46.24
C ASP A 242 8.33 6.22 -47.63
N LEU A 243 7.33 5.34 -47.72
CA LEU A 243 6.59 5.06 -48.97
C LEU A 243 5.82 6.27 -49.49
N ALA A 244 5.13 7.00 -48.61
CA ALA A 244 4.41 8.22 -48.99
C ALA A 244 5.36 9.30 -49.52
N ASN A 245 6.53 9.45 -48.90
CA ASN A 245 7.57 10.38 -49.34
C ASN A 245 8.19 9.95 -50.68
N ALA A 246 8.40 8.66 -50.90
CA ALA A 246 8.92 8.13 -52.16
C ALA A 246 7.93 8.37 -53.32
N LEU A 247 6.64 8.11 -53.10
CA LEU A 247 5.58 8.32 -54.09
C LEU A 247 5.30 9.82 -54.37
N ALA A 248 5.59 10.70 -53.42
CA ALA A 248 5.47 12.15 -53.62
C ALA A 248 6.70 12.78 -54.32
N ALA A 249 7.79 12.03 -54.45
CA ALA A 249 9.02 12.46 -55.12
C ALA A 249 9.09 12.01 -56.60
N GLU A 250 8.18 11.14 -57.04
CA GLU A 250 7.90 10.82 -58.46
C GLU A 250 6.87 11.80 -59.06
#